data_AF-A0A3M1P0T8-F1
#
_entry.id   AF-A0A3M1P0T8-F1
#
_cell.length_a   1.000
_cell.length_b   1.000
_cell.length_c   1.000
_cell.angle_alpha   90.00
_cell.angle_beta   90.00
_cell.angle_gamma   90.00
#
_symmetry.space_group_name_H-M   'P 1'
#
loop_
_entity.id
_entity.type
_entity.pdbx_description
1 polymer ?
#
loop_
_entity_poly.entity_id
_entity_poly.type
_entity_poly.pdbx_seq_one_letter_code
_entity_poly.pdbx_strand_id
1 'polypeptide(L)' 'VIQESVQRNRRSFPWLEVDRKALQGKFLDYPNREDIPENIREHLIVELYSK' A
#
# COMPACT_ATOMS: atom_id res chain seq x y z
N VAL A 1 -21.65 2.95 6.57
CA VAL A 1 -20.73 3.45 5.50
C VAL A 1 -19.28 3.03 5.73
N ILE A 2 -18.70 3.23 6.93
CA ILE A 2 -17.28 2.91 7.22
C ILE A 2 -16.98 1.39 7.20
N GLN A 3 -17.87 0.54 7.72
CA GLN A 3 -17.63 -0.93 7.66
C GLN A 3 -17.63 -1.49 6.24
N GLU A 4 -18.40 -0.87 5.33
CA GLU A 4 -18.53 -1.32 3.95
C GLU A 4 -17.30 -0.93 3.11
N SER A 5 -16.70 0.23 3.38
CA SER A 5 -15.44 0.66 2.73
C SER A 5 -14.26 -0.19 3.18
N VAL A 6 -14.24 -0.64 4.43
CA VAL A 6 -13.23 -1.59 4.94
C VAL A 6 -13.33 -2.91 4.17
N GLN A 7 -14.53 -3.49 3.97
CA GLN A 7 -14.67 -4.75 3.22
C GLN A 7 -14.29 -4.67 1.74
N ARG A 8 -14.54 -3.53 1.07
CA ARG A 8 -14.22 -3.35 -0.36
C ARG A 8 -12.74 -3.19 -0.65
N ASN A 9 -11.94 -2.72 0.30
CA ASN A 9 -10.51 -2.48 0.09
C ASN A 9 -9.70 -3.77 0.30
N ARG A 10 -9.93 -4.79 -0.55
CA ARG A 10 -9.14 -6.03 -0.64
C ARG A 10 -7.89 -5.83 -1.50
N ARG A 11 -7.13 -4.76 -1.26
CA ARG A 11 -5.77 -4.68 -1.80
C ARG A 11 -4.93 -5.68 -1.00
N SER A 12 -4.69 -6.84 -1.60
CA SER A 12 -3.81 -7.87 -1.04
C SER A 12 -2.40 -7.47 -1.40
N PHE A 13 -1.69 -6.90 -0.44
CA PHE A 13 -0.29 -6.56 -0.62
C PHE A 13 0.56 -7.76 -0.20
N PRO A 14 1.46 -8.27 -1.04
CA PRO A 14 2.29 -9.42 -0.70
C PRO A 14 3.23 -9.14 0.50
N TRP A 15 3.51 -7.87 0.78
CA TRP A 15 4.38 -7.38 1.85
C TRP A 15 3.65 -7.04 3.16
N LEU A 16 2.31 -7.05 3.18
CA LEU A 16 1.50 -6.65 4.33
C LEU A 16 0.35 -7.62 4.54
N GLU A 17 0.41 -8.36 5.66
CA GLU A 17 -0.68 -9.20 6.13
C GLU A 17 -1.57 -8.38 7.07
N VAL A 18 -2.88 -8.32 6.81
CA VAL A 18 -3.83 -7.57 7.64
C VAL A 18 -4.89 -8.52 8.17
N ASP A 19 -4.85 -8.80 9.47
CA ASP A 19 -5.92 -9.46 10.19
C ASP A 19 -6.99 -8.42 10.60
N ARG A 20 -8.11 -8.46 9.90
CA ARG A 20 -9.24 -7.54 10.10
C ARG A 20 -10.12 -7.91 11.29
N LYS A 21 -10.02 -9.14 11.81
CA LYS A 21 -10.76 -9.58 13.00
C LYS A 21 -10.10 -9.03 14.25
N ALA A 22 -8.77 -9.11 14.30
CA ALA A 22 -7.97 -8.55 15.39
C ALA A 22 -7.62 -7.06 15.19
N LEU A 23 -7.89 -6.48 14.01
CA LEU A 23 -7.44 -5.14 13.61
C LEU A 23 -5.92 -4.99 13.73
N GLN A 24 -5.19 -6.02 13.32
CA GLN A 24 -3.73 -6.09 13.38
C GLN A 24 -3.14 -6.19 11.98
N GLY A 25 -2.02 -5.51 11.75
CA GLY A 25 -1.24 -5.61 10.52
C GLY A 25 0.16 -6.13 10.84
N LYS A 26 0.65 -7.09 10.06
CA LYS A 26 2.00 -7.62 10.14
C LYS A 26 2.76 -7.24 8.87
N PHE A 27 3.84 -6.51 9.05
CA PHE A 27 4.80 -6.23 7.99
C PHE A 27 5.65 -7.49 7.78
N LEU A 28 5.58 -8.07 6.58
CA LEU A 28 6.24 -9.33 6.27
C LEU A 28 7.62 -9.10 5.67
N ASP A 29 7.68 -8.27 4.64
CA ASP A 29 8.91 -7.99 3.90
C ASP A 29 8.84 -6.60 3.26
N TYR A 30 9.97 -6.09 2.80
CA TYR A 30 10.01 -4.85 2.03
C TYR A 30 9.43 -5.08 0.63
N PRO A 31 8.40 -4.33 0.20
CA PRO A 31 7.86 -4.46 -1.15
C PRO A 31 8.89 -4.19 -2.24
N ASN A 32 8.82 -4.96 -3.33
CA ASN A 32 9.40 -4.51 -4.58
C ASN A 32 8.57 -3.37 -5.16
N ARG A 33 9.18 -2.53 -6.01
CA ARG A 33 8.49 -1.39 -6.64
C ARG A 33 7.26 -1.81 -7.44
N GLU A 34 7.31 -3.00 -8.04
CA GLU A 34 6.20 -3.57 -8.83
C GLU A 34 5.00 -3.99 -7.97
N ASP A 35 5.22 -4.24 -6.68
CA ASP A 35 4.18 -4.63 -5.71
C ASP A 35 3.40 -3.42 -5.14
N ILE A 36 3.78 -2.21 -5.54
CA ILE A 36 3.17 -0.94 -5.13
C ILE A 36 2.25 -0.46 -6.28
N PRO A 37 0.92 -0.64 -6.17
CA PRO A 37 -0.03 -0.32 -7.24
C PRO A 37 -0.28 1.18 -7.44
N GLU A 38 0.47 2.05 -6.76
CA GLU A 38 0.38 3.48 -6.92
C GLU A 38 1.06 3.93 -8.23
N ASN A 39 0.27 4.58 -9.10
CA ASN A 39 0.79 5.28 -10.28
C ASN A 39 1.59 6.53 -9.87
N ILE A 40 2.80 6.34 -9.38
CA ILE A 40 3.71 7.43 -9.01
C ILE A 40 4.60 7.74 -10.20
N ARG A 41 4.56 9.00 -10.67
CA ARG A 41 5.51 9.52 -11.65
C ARG A 41 6.80 9.91 -10.94
N GLU A 42 7.61 8.92 -10.58
CA GLU A 42 8.86 9.10 -9.82
C GLU A 42 9.79 10.13 -10.45
N HIS A 43 9.84 10.19 -11.78
CA HIS A 43 10.56 11.21 -12.54
C HIS A 43 10.22 12.65 -12.10
N LEU A 44 8.94 12.96 -11.88
CA LEU A 44 8.50 14.29 -11.43
C LEU A 44 8.93 14.60 -9.99
N ILE A 45 9.05 13.56 -9.15
CA ILE A 45 9.51 13.71 -7.76
C ILE A 45 11.01 14.01 -7.76
N VAL A 46 11.79 13.29 -8.57
CA VAL A 46 13.23 13.52 -8.70
C VAL A 46 13.51 14.92 -9.24
N GLU A 47 12.76 15.37 -10.26
CA GLU A 47 12.86 16.73 -10.80
C GLU A 47 12.57 17.82 -9.77
N LEU A 48 11.61 17.58 -8.87
CA LEU A 48 11.23 18.55 -7.83
C LEU A 48 12.35 18.76 -6.80
N TYR A 49 13.01 17.68 -6.38
CA TYR A 49 14.04 17.69 -5.33
C TYR A 49 15.47 17.82 -5.85
N SER A 50 15.67 17.84 -7.18
CA SER A 50 16.98 18.11 -7.80
C SER A 50 17.20 19.61 -8.07
N LYS A 51 16.30 20.47 -7.58
CA LYS A 51 16.51 21.93 -7.46
C LYS A 51 17.09 22.27 -6.11
#